data_AF-A0A965BZ27-F1
#
_entry.id   AF-A0A965BZ27-F1
#
_cell.length_a   1.000
_cell.length_b   1.000
_cell.length_c   1.000
_cell.angle_alpha   90.00
_cell.angle_beta   90.00
_cell.angle_gamma   90.00
#
_symmetry.space_group_name_H-M   'P 1'
#
loop_
_entity.id
_entity.type
_entity.pdbx_description
1 polymer ?
#
loop_
_entity_poly.entity_id
_entity_poly.type
_entity_poly.pdbx_seq_one_letter_code
_entity_poly.pdbx_strand_id
1 'polypeptide(L)' 'MRWNCRAWRKAHRRYERCRVTDTEKQPRRPRCPVCGRAPAPDQRPFCSDRCRQVDLGRWMTEAYAIPATVTPEETED' A
#
# COMPACT_ATOMS: atom_id res chain seq x y z
N MET A 1 -2.28 16.01 -41.89
CA MET A 1 -0.84 16.33 -41.71
C MET A 1 -0.13 15.15 -41.04
N ARG A 2 0.79 14.50 -41.75
CA ARG A 2 1.53 13.32 -41.29
C ARG A 2 2.81 13.77 -40.59
N TRP A 3 2.82 13.72 -39.25
CA TRP A 3 3.98 14.13 -38.46
C TRP A 3 5.14 13.13 -38.65
N ASN A 4 6.36 13.63 -38.85
CA ASN A 4 7.52 12.74 -39.06
C ASN A 4 8.00 12.10 -37.74
N CYS A 5 8.72 10.98 -37.86
CA CYS A 5 9.24 10.20 -36.74
C CYS A 5 10.15 10.99 -35.77
N ARG A 6 10.85 12.04 -36.25
CA ARG A 6 11.65 12.94 -35.40
C ARG A 6 10.79 13.91 -34.59
N ALA A 7 9.69 14.38 -35.17
CA ALA A 7 8.71 15.21 -34.48
C ALA A 7 7.97 14.40 -33.40
N TRP A 8 7.70 13.11 -33.68
CA TRP A 8 7.22 12.15 -32.68
C TRP A 8 8.25 11.94 -31.55
N ARG A 9 9.54 11.68 -31.86
CA ARG A 9 10.60 11.55 -30.84
C ARG A 9 10.81 12.80 -29.97
N LYS A 10 10.72 14.01 -30.53
CA LYS A 10 10.81 15.26 -29.74
C LYS A 10 9.57 15.48 -28.86
N ALA A 11 8.38 15.16 -29.35
CA ALA A 11 7.15 15.22 -28.57
C ALA A 11 7.15 14.20 -27.42
N HIS A 12 7.65 12.98 -27.65
CA HIS A 12 7.83 11.95 -26.62
C HIS A 12 8.86 12.33 -25.55
N ARG A 13 10.00 12.93 -25.92
CA ARG A 13 10.99 13.44 -24.96
C ARG A 13 10.44 14.56 -24.06
N ARG A 14 9.39 15.27 -24.50
CA ARG A 14 8.69 16.28 -23.70
C ARG A 14 7.69 15.65 -22.72
N TYR A 15 7.18 14.45 -23.02
CA TYR A 15 6.28 13.69 -22.14
C TYR A 15 7.03 12.88 -21.06
N GLU A 16 8.31 12.55 -21.28
CA GLU A 16 9.21 11.97 -20.24
C GLU A 16 9.56 12.94 -19.10
N ARG A 17 8.97 14.14 -19.06
CA ARG A 17 9.20 15.13 -18.01
C ARG A 17 7.90 15.52 -17.28
N CYS A 18 7.10 14.53 -16.92
CA CYS A 18 6.43 14.57 -15.63
C CYS A 18 7.36 13.91 -14.61
N ARG A 19 7.97 14.70 -13.71
CA ARG A 19 8.51 14.19 -12.45
C ARG A 19 7.33 13.67 -11.63
N VAL A 20 6.97 12.41 -11.84
CA VAL A 20 6.15 11.68 -10.88
C VAL A 20 7.16 10.89 -10.06
N THR A 21 7.31 11.26 -8.80
CA THR A 21 8.00 10.45 -7.81
C THR A 21 7.18 9.20 -7.53
N ASP A 22 7.08 8.29 -8.49
CA ASP A 22 6.54 6.96 -8.26
C ASP A 22 7.74 6.01 -8.15
N THR A 23 8.15 5.78 -6.91
CA THR A 23 9.03 4.67 -6.60
C THR A 23 8.24 3.41 -6.91
N GLU A 24 8.54 2.75 -8.02
CA GLU A 24 7.99 1.43 -8.36
C GLU A 24 8.31 0.44 -7.24
N LYS A 25 7.42 0.38 -6.25
CA LYS A 25 7.57 -0.41 -5.04
C LYS A 25 7.19 -1.84 -5.40
N GLN A 26 8.20 -2.66 -5.72
CA GLN A 26 8.02 -4.08 -6.00
C GLN A 26 7.07 -4.74 -4.98
N PRO A 27 6.17 -5.64 -5.40
CA PRO A 27 5.22 -6.27 -4.50
C PRO A 27 5.99 -7.13 -3.47
N ARG A 28 6.00 -6.67 -2.22
CA ARG A 28 6.58 -7.43 -1.11
C ARG A 28 5.80 -8.74 -0.98
N ARG A 29 6.50 -9.88 -0.90
CA ARG A 29 5.87 -11.18 -0.60
C ARG A 29 5.04 -11.04 0.68
N PRO A 30 3.76 -11.49 0.70
CA PRO A 30 2.91 -11.32 1.87
C PRO A 30 3.48 -12.11 3.04
N ARG A 31 3.49 -11.48 4.22
CA ARG A 31 3.90 -12.08 5.49
C ARG A 31 2.70 -12.13 6.43
N CYS A 32 2.70 -13.06 7.37
CA CYS A 32 1.67 -13.14 8.39
C CYS A 32 1.63 -11.82 9.21
N PRO A 33 0.48 -11.14 9.32
CA PRO A 33 0.39 -9.85 10.02
C PRO A 33 0.59 -9.98 11.53
N VAL A 34 0.41 -11.18 12.09
CA VAL A 34 0.53 -11.43 13.53
C VAL A 34 1.97 -11.73 13.96
N CYS A 35 2.73 -12.46 13.14
CA CYS A 35 4.06 -12.95 13.54
C CYS A 35 5.16 -12.84 12.47
N GLY A 36 4.87 -12.33 11.27
CA GLY A 36 5.85 -12.10 10.20
C GLY A 36 6.32 -13.34 9.43
N ARG A 37 5.91 -14.55 9.82
CA ARG A 37 6.25 -15.80 9.08
C ARG A 37 5.58 -15.87 7.71
N ALA A 38 6.06 -16.76 6.85
CA ALA A 38 5.43 -17.03 5.56
C ALA A 38 3.99 -17.55 5.77
N PRO A 39 2.99 -17.03 5.04
CA PRO A 39 1.63 -17.56 5.09
C PRO A 39 1.56 -19.01 4.60
N ALA A 40 0.75 -19.83 5.26
CA ALA A 40 0.44 -21.17 4.76
C ALA A 40 -0.54 -21.05 3.57
N PRO A 41 -0.45 -21.87 2.52
CA PRO A 41 -1.27 -21.74 1.31
C PRO A 41 -2.79 -21.76 1.57
N ASP A 42 -3.21 -22.55 2.55
CA ASP A 42 -4.59 -22.77 2.98
C ASP A 42 -5.06 -21.76 4.05
N GLN A 43 -4.12 -21.16 4.80
CA GLN A 43 -4.42 -20.22 5.89
C GLN A 43 -4.13 -18.76 5.53
N ARG A 44 -3.86 -18.43 4.27
CA ARG A 44 -3.55 -17.05 3.85
C ARG A 44 -4.65 -16.09 4.32
N PRO A 45 -4.30 -14.95 4.94
CA PRO A 45 -2.98 -14.32 5.06
C PRO A 45 -2.08 -14.79 6.23
N PHE A 46 -2.50 -15.76 7.02
CA PHE A 46 -1.82 -16.22 8.23
C PHE A 46 -0.91 -17.44 7.99
N CYS A 47 -0.04 -17.73 8.95
CA CYS A 47 0.81 -18.92 8.93
C CYS A 47 0.20 -20.13 9.66
N SER A 48 -0.89 -19.96 10.41
CA SER A 48 -1.56 -21.02 11.20
C SER A 48 -2.92 -20.54 11.76
N ASP A 49 -3.79 -21.48 12.15
CA ASP A 49 -5.05 -21.19 12.86
C ASP A 49 -4.84 -20.38 14.14
N ARG A 50 -3.75 -20.61 14.87
CA ARG A 50 -3.40 -19.85 16.07
C ARG A 50 -3.27 -18.36 15.76
N CYS A 51 -2.59 -18.01 14.68
CA CYS A 51 -2.43 -16.60 14.30
C CYS A 51 -3.75 -15.97 13.86
N ARG A 52 -4.64 -16.73 13.18
CA ARG A 52 -5.99 -16.24 12.84
C ARG A 52 -6.80 -15.91 14.11
N GLN A 53 -6.75 -16.77 15.12
CA GLN A 53 -7.46 -16.54 16.39
C GLN A 53 -6.89 -15.36 17.19
N VAL A 54 -5.56 -15.21 17.23
CA VAL A 54 -4.94 -14.04 17.88
C VAL A 54 -5.34 -12.74 17.19
N ASP A 55 -5.38 -12.71 15.87
CA ASP A 55 -5.85 -11.54 15.14
C ASP A 55 -7.30 -11.21 15.49
N LEU A 56 -8.18 -12.21 15.48
CA LEU A 56 -9.58 -12.05 15.91
C LEU A 56 -9.69 -11.50 17.34
N GLY A 57 -8.87 -11.99 18.26
CA GLY A 57 -8.81 -11.46 19.63
C GLY A 57 -8.47 -9.97 19.67
N ARG A 58 -7.51 -9.51 18.86
CA ARG A 58 -7.16 -8.08 18.76
C ARG A 58 -8.31 -7.21 18.26
N TRP A 59 -9.13 -7.74 17.35
CA TRP A 59 -10.35 -7.06 16.90
C TRP A 59 -11.37 -6.93 18.02
N MET A 60 -11.60 -8.02 18.75
CA MET A 60 -12.56 -8.03 19.87
C MET A 60 -12.15 -7.13 21.03
N THR A 61 -10.85 -6.93 21.24
CA THR A 61 -10.33 -6.06 22.29
C THR A 61 -10.08 -4.62 21.83
N GLU A 62 -10.56 -4.23 20.64
CA GLU A 62 -10.36 -2.88 20.07
C GLU A 62 -8.87 -2.46 20.02
N ALA A 63 -7.96 -3.43 19.84
CA ALA A 63 -6.52 -3.15 19.83
C ALA A 63 -6.06 -2.47 18.52
N TYR A 64 -6.90 -2.47 17.50
CA TYR A 64 -6.65 -1.76 16.24
C TYR A 64 -7.33 -0.38 16.30
N ALA A 65 -6.52 0.68 16.28
CA ALA A 65 -6.98 2.07 16.29
C ALA A 65 -6.43 2.83 15.07
N ILE A 66 -7.27 3.66 14.46
CA ILE A 66 -6.85 4.62 13.43
C ILE A 66 -6.51 5.93 14.17
N PRO A 67 -5.29 6.47 14.03
CA PRO A 67 -4.92 7.71 14.69
C PRO A 67 -5.80 8.86 14.17
N ALA A 68 -6.34 9.67 15.09
CA ALA A 68 -7.06 10.88 14.72
C ALA A 68 -6.06 11.94 14.21
N THR A 69 -6.39 12.57 13.08
CA THR A 69 -5.71 13.78 12.63
C THR A 69 -6.47 14.96 13.21
N VAL A 70 -5.88 15.67 14.16
CA VAL A 70 -6.46 16.94 14.65
C VAL A 70 -6.47 17.91 13.47
N THR A 71 -7.66 18.25 12.98
CA THR A 71 -7.80 19.37 12.06
C THR A 71 -7.89 20.66 12.87
N PRO A 72 -7.32 21.78 12.40
CA PRO A 72 -7.30 23.03 13.15
C PRO A 72 -8.71 23.61 13.44
N GLU A 73 -9.76 23.06 12.82
CA GLU A 73 -11.17 23.44 13.04
C GLU A 73 -11.80 22.76 14.28
N GLU A 74 -11.14 21.77 14.89
CA GLU A 74 -11.69 20.97 16.01
C GLU A 74 -11.21 21.43 17.40
N THR A 75 -10.44 22.52 17.51
CA THR A 75 -9.78 22.95 18.77
C THR A 75 -10.29 24.28 19.36
N GLU A 76 -11.46 24.78 18.98
CA GLU A 76 -12.10 25.96 19.63
C GLU A 76 -13.33 25.53 20.44
N ASP A 77 -13.13 25.23 21.74
CA ASP A 77 -14.11 25.43 22.83
C ASP A 77 -13.36 25.78 24.13
#